data_AF-A0A1D6E4Z1-F1
#
_entry.id   AF-A0A1D6E4Z1-F1
#
_cell.length_a   1.000
_cell.length_b   1.000
_cell.length_c   1.000
_cell.angle_alpha   90.00
_cell.angle_beta   90.00
_cell.angle_gamma   90.00
#
_symmetry.space_group_name_H-M   'P 1'
#
loop_
_entity.id
_entity.type
_entity.pdbx_description
1 polymer ?
#
loop_
_entity_poly.entity_id
_entity_poly.type
_entity_poly.pdbx_seq_one_letter_code
_entity_poly.pdbx_strand_id
1 'polypeptide(L)'
;MGLLGMAAKGPSPTRRLMPQPHLAVSSLAASVALIHCFLNTRRWLTSPSSSPRQWPPPAPQSKTKPRHESTQLAETKTRSMEEEVIKLQKCLQDKDGQLCSSTSSTEQYHHELDDLRTHLSFTQATGEAGEQLDLLQKDVQAREVTQMQLKDIVIRIETNIMDEVAKAFEIAMLRGEIRILSTHWTNKTKNLESQLKKHQRTDQELKKRVLKLEFCLWSCHPLVWCIKK
;
A
#
# COMPACT_ATOMS: atom_id res chain seq x y z
N MET A 1 -33.16 26.43 -22.03
CA MET A 1 -31.94 27.16 -21.67
C MET A 1 -30.97 26.18 -21.02
N GLY A 2 -29.80 25.95 -21.64
CA GLY A 2 -28.64 25.21 -21.09
C GLY A 2 -28.76 23.68 -21.08
N LEU A 3 -28.37 22.94 -22.12
CA LEU A 3 -27.00 22.47 -22.43
C LEU A 3 -26.39 21.65 -21.28
N LEU A 4 -26.49 20.31 -21.33
CA LEU A 4 -25.53 19.38 -21.93
C LEU A 4 -24.18 19.37 -21.18
N GLY A 5 -24.00 18.41 -20.28
CA GLY A 5 -22.74 18.14 -19.59
C GLY A 5 -22.51 16.64 -19.52
N MET A 6 -22.03 16.07 -20.62
CA MET A 6 -21.63 14.67 -20.73
C MET A 6 -20.29 14.49 -20.01
N ALA A 7 -20.26 13.73 -18.91
CA ALA A 7 -19.02 13.33 -18.28
C ALA A 7 -18.50 12.05 -18.92
N ALA A 8 -17.30 12.18 -19.50
CA ALA A 8 -16.65 11.23 -20.38
C ALA A 8 -16.39 9.87 -19.72
N LYS A 9 -16.81 8.84 -20.43
CA LYS A 9 -16.45 7.43 -20.23
C LYS A 9 -14.94 7.30 -20.48
N GLY A 10 -14.17 7.14 -19.42
CA GLY A 10 -12.72 6.96 -19.51
C GLY A 10 -12.35 5.73 -20.36
N PRO A 11 -11.29 5.80 -21.17
CA PRO A 11 -10.95 4.72 -22.09
C PRO A 11 -10.49 3.47 -21.34
N SER A 12 -11.06 2.33 -21.71
CA SER A 12 -10.60 1.00 -21.35
C SER A 12 -9.11 0.84 -21.69
N PRO A 13 -8.32 0.10 -20.90
CA PRO A 13 -6.92 -0.09 -21.20
C PRO A 13 -6.78 -0.88 -22.50
N THR A 14 -6.35 -0.18 -23.54
CA THR A 14 -5.96 -0.76 -24.83
C THR A 14 -4.90 -1.81 -24.55
N ARG A 15 -5.27 -3.07 -24.80
CA ARG A 15 -4.38 -4.22 -24.84
C ARG A 15 -3.29 -3.89 -25.86
N ARG A 16 -2.12 -3.47 -25.37
CA ARG A 16 -0.96 -3.19 -26.21
C ARG A 16 -0.55 -4.53 -26.82
N LEU A 17 -0.91 -4.74 -28.08
CA LEU A 17 -0.42 -5.87 -28.87
C LEU A 17 1.10 -5.75 -28.85
N MET A 18 1.76 -6.71 -28.20
CA MET A 18 3.20 -6.88 -28.27
C MET A 18 3.62 -6.96 -29.74
N PRO A 19 4.67 -6.24 -30.17
CA PRO A 19 5.30 -6.51 -31.44
C PRO A 19 5.80 -7.96 -31.41
N GLN A 20 5.17 -8.81 -32.21
CA GLN A 20 5.67 -10.15 -32.53
C GLN A 20 7.14 -10.03 -32.99
N PRO A 21 8.10 -10.70 -32.34
CA PRO A 21 9.52 -10.65 -32.72
C PRO A 21 9.76 -11.56 -33.94
N HIS A 22 9.21 -11.20 -35.09
CA HIS A 22 9.47 -11.93 -36.34
C HIS A 22 10.81 -11.53 -36.98
N LEU A 23 11.59 -10.65 -36.35
CA LEU A 23 12.90 -10.21 -36.84
C LEU A 23 14.09 -10.96 -36.21
N ALA A 24 13.86 -11.81 -35.20
CA ALA A 24 14.94 -12.63 -34.62
C ALA A 24 15.11 -14.00 -35.30
N VAL A 25 14.08 -14.48 -36.01
CA VAL A 25 14.13 -15.79 -36.68
C VAL A 25 15.05 -15.76 -37.90
N SER A 26 15.14 -14.63 -38.61
CA SER A 26 16.06 -14.49 -39.76
C SER A 26 17.54 -14.48 -39.33
N SER A 27 17.85 -13.88 -38.18
CA SER A 27 19.22 -13.87 -37.64
C SER A 27 19.64 -15.26 -37.14
N LEU A 28 18.74 -16.00 -36.47
CA LEU A 28 19.03 -17.36 -36.02
C LEU A 28 19.12 -18.36 -37.19
N ALA A 29 18.27 -18.22 -38.21
CA ALA A 29 18.36 -19.04 -39.42
C ALA A 29 19.66 -18.80 -40.20
N ALA A 30 20.12 -17.54 -40.29
CA ALA A 30 21.41 -17.20 -40.89
C ALA A 30 22.59 -17.81 -40.10
N SER A 31 22.54 -17.77 -38.76
CA SER A 31 23.56 -18.39 -37.91
C SER A 31 23.60 -19.92 -38.05
N VAL A 32 22.45 -20.59 -38.09
CA VAL A 32 22.37 -22.05 -38.28
C VAL A 32 22.84 -22.45 -39.68
N ALA A 33 22.51 -21.67 -40.72
CA ALA A 33 22.99 -21.93 -42.08
C ALA A 33 24.51 -21.77 -42.22
N LEU A 34 25.10 -20.77 -41.56
CA LEU A 34 26.55 -20.57 -41.53
C LEU A 34 27.27 -21.67 -40.74
N ILE A 35 26.73 -22.08 -39.59
CA ILE A 35 27.27 -23.20 -38.80
C ILE A 35 27.17 -24.52 -39.58
N HIS A 36 26.04 -24.78 -40.25
CA HIS A 36 25.88 -25.97 -41.09
C HIS A 36 26.83 -25.94 -42.30
N CYS A 37 27.02 -24.78 -42.93
CA CYS A 37 28.00 -24.61 -44.01
C CYS A 37 29.42 -24.90 -43.52
N PHE A 38 29.84 -24.31 -42.39
CA PHE A 38 31.17 -24.53 -41.82
C PHE A 38 31.42 -25.98 -41.41
N LEU A 39 30.43 -26.64 -40.79
CA LEU A 39 30.52 -28.04 -40.41
C LEU A 39 30.55 -28.98 -41.63
N ASN A 40 29.79 -28.67 -42.68
CA ASN A 40 29.81 -29.45 -43.92
C ASN A 40 31.16 -29.31 -44.67
N THR A 41 31.75 -28.10 -44.69
CA THR A 41 33.09 -27.87 -45.26
C THR A 41 34.17 -28.59 -44.47
N ARG A 42 34.10 -28.60 -43.12
CA ARG A 42 35.02 -29.40 -42.29
C ARG A 42 34.84 -30.90 -42.46
N ARG A 43 33.60 -31.39 -42.59
CA ARG A 43 33.30 -32.82 -42.83
C ARG A 43 33.89 -33.31 -44.16
N TRP A 44 33.88 -32.49 -45.20
CA TRP A 44 34.54 -32.79 -46.47
C TRP A 44 36.07 -32.86 -46.37
N LEU A 45 36.69 -32.05 -45.50
CA LEU A 45 38.13 -32.05 -45.26
C LEU A 45 38.61 -33.21 -44.36
N THR A 46 37.73 -33.74 -43.49
CA THR A 46 38.06 -34.82 -42.54
C THR A 46 37.46 -36.18 -42.91
N SER A 47 36.69 -36.30 -43.99
CA SER A 47 36.20 -37.59 -44.49
C SER A 47 37.37 -38.44 -44.99
N PRO A 48 37.65 -39.62 -44.41
CA PRO A 48 38.61 -40.55 -44.97
C PRO A 48 38.04 -41.04 -46.30
N SER A 49 38.69 -40.68 -47.40
CA SER A 49 38.39 -41.28 -48.70
C SER A 49 38.71 -42.78 -48.63
N SER A 50 37.68 -43.61 -48.52
CA SER A 50 37.74 -45.06 -48.70
C SER A 50 37.91 -45.39 -50.19
N SER A 51 39.03 -44.99 -50.75
CA SER A 51 39.55 -45.54 -52.00
C SER A 51 41.06 -45.51 -51.90
N PRO A 52 41.73 -46.68 -51.97
CA PRO A 52 43.18 -46.71 -52.07
C PRO A 52 43.54 -45.97 -53.35
N ARG A 53 44.09 -44.77 -53.21
CA ARG A 53 44.71 -44.07 -54.34
C ARG A 53 45.96 -44.90 -54.66
N GLN A 54 45.80 -45.90 -55.52
CA GLN A 54 46.91 -46.68 -56.08
C GLN A 54 47.83 -45.70 -56.79
N TRP A 55 48.99 -45.48 -56.20
CA TRP A 55 50.09 -44.85 -56.92
C TRP A 55 50.53 -45.81 -58.03
N PRO A 56 50.68 -45.34 -59.28
CA PRO A 56 51.15 -46.21 -60.36
C PRO A 56 52.56 -46.75 -60.02
N PRO A 57 52.88 -48.00 -60.39
CA PRO A 57 54.20 -48.58 -60.12
C PRO A 57 55.29 -47.79 -60.86
N PRO A 58 56.51 -47.67 -60.29
CA PRO A 58 57.61 -46.97 -60.94
C PRO A 58 58.02 -47.69 -62.23
N ALA A 59 57.90 -47.01 -63.36
CA ALA A 59 58.25 -47.54 -64.68
C ALA A 59 59.77 -47.82 -64.81
N PRO A 60 60.18 -48.80 -65.65
CA PRO A 60 61.58 -49.23 -65.76
C PRO A 60 62.49 -48.11 -66.26
N GLN A 61 63.66 -47.99 -65.62
CA GLN A 61 64.67 -47.01 -65.97
C GLN A 61 65.27 -47.30 -67.36
N SER A 62 65.10 -46.37 -68.29
CA SER A 62 65.98 -46.20 -69.45
C SER A 62 66.87 -44.96 -69.23
N LYS A 63 68.19 -45.23 -69.20
CA LYS A 63 69.30 -44.28 -69.33
C LYS A 63 69.10 -43.52 -70.66
N THR A 64 69.25 -42.20 -70.86
CA THR A 64 70.27 -41.23 -70.41
C THR A 64 69.93 -39.88 -71.08
N LYS A 65 69.82 -38.77 -70.32
CA LYS A 65 70.18 -37.36 -70.65
C LYS A 65 69.87 -36.49 -69.42
N PRO A 66 70.66 -35.44 -69.06
CA PRO A 66 70.93 -35.11 -67.66
C PRO A 66 69.68 -34.59 -66.96
N ARG A 67 69.07 -35.49 -66.20
CA ARG A 67 67.90 -35.32 -65.35
C ARG A 67 68.39 -35.01 -63.94
N HIS A 68 69.04 -33.85 -63.80
CA HIS A 68 69.49 -33.33 -62.50
C HIS A 68 68.93 -31.93 -62.22
N GLU A 69 68.61 -31.13 -63.24
CA GLU A 69 68.09 -29.76 -63.03
C GLU A 69 66.58 -29.72 -62.68
N SER A 70 65.73 -30.52 -63.36
CA SER A 70 64.27 -30.51 -63.12
C SER A 70 63.84 -31.16 -61.79
N THR A 71 64.59 -32.13 -61.28
CA THR A 71 64.36 -32.76 -59.96
C THR A 71 64.83 -31.86 -58.83
N GLN A 72 65.98 -31.19 -58.99
CA GLN A 72 66.47 -30.20 -58.02
C GLN A 72 65.55 -28.98 -57.92
N LEU A 73 64.95 -28.52 -59.03
CA LEU A 73 63.97 -27.43 -59.03
C LEU A 73 62.68 -27.78 -58.27
N ALA A 74 62.17 -29.00 -58.44
CA ALA A 74 60.99 -29.47 -57.73
C ALA A 74 61.27 -29.62 -56.22
N GLU A 75 62.43 -30.18 -55.85
CA GLU A 75 62.83 -30.35 -54.45
C GLU A 75 63.07 -29.02 -53.73
N THR A 76 63.63 -28.02 -54.40
CA THR A 76 63.81 -26.67 -53.82
C THR A 76 62.48 -25.95 -53.63
N LYS A 77 61.53 -26.12 -54.56
CA LYS A 77 60.16 -25.61 -54.42
C LYS A 77 59.39 -26.29 -53.29
N THR A 78 59.51 -27.62 -53.15
CA THR A 78 58.87 -28.36 -52.05
C THR A 78 59.44 -27.93 -50.70
N ARG A 79 60.78 -27.81 -50.56
CA ARG A 79 61.43 -27.30 -49.35
C ARG A 79 60.98 -25.87 -49.01
N SER A 80 60.91 -24.98 -49.99
CA SER A 80 60.40 -23.61 -49.78
C SER A 80 58.93 -23.61 -49.33
N MET A 81 58.09 -24.48 -49.89
CA MET A 81 56.70 -24.60 -49.46
C MET A 81 56.56 -25.19 -48.06
N GLU A 82 57.40 -26.17 -47.69
CA GLU A 82 57.46 -26.70 -46.32
C GLU A 82 57.85 -25.62 -45.31
N GLU A 83 58.84 -24.79 -45.62
CA GLU A 83 59.22 -23.64 -44.79
C GLU A 83 58.06 -22.63 -44.62
N GLU A 84 57.33 -22.33 -45.69
CA GLU A 84 56.14 -21.46 -45.63
C GLU A 84 55.01 -22.09 -44.81
N VAL A 85 54.77 -23.40 -44.93
CA VAL A 85 53.79 -24.12 -44.10
C VAL A 85 54.17 -24.03 -42.62
N ILE A 86 55.46 -24.18 -42.28
CA ILE A 86 55.95 -24.05 -40.90
C ILE A 86 55.75 -22.61 -40.39
N LYS A 87 56.07 -21.59 -41.18
CA LYS A 87 55.83 -20.18 -40.81
C LYS A 87 54.36 -19.87 -40.60
N LEU A 88 53.49 -20.32 -41.51
CA LEU A 88 52.05 -20.14 -41.42
C LEU A 88 51.48 -20.85 -40.19
N GLN A 89 51.93 -22.07 -39.90
CA GLN A 89 51.52 -22.82 -38.72
C GLN A 89 51.91 -22.09 -37.42
N LYS A 90 53.14 -21.55 -37.35
CA LYS A 90 53.58 -20.73 -36.22
C LYS A 90 52.74 -19.46 -36.07
N CYS A 91 52.47 -18.77 -37.18
CA CYS A 91 51.64 -17.57 -37.19
C CYS A 91 50.20 -17.85 -36.72
N LEU A 92 49.60 -18.96 -37.15
CA LEU A 92 48.29 -19.43 -36.69
C LEU A 92 48.31 -19.71 -35.19
N GLN A 93 49.32 -20.43 -34.70
CA GLN A 93 49.44 -20.75 -33.28
C GLN A 93 49.61 -19.48 -32.42
N ASP A 94 50.37 -18.49 -32.88
CA ASP A 94 50.49 -17.19 -32.22
C ASP A 94 49.17 -16.42 -32.23
N LYS A 95 48.39 -16.48 -33.32
CA LYS A 95 47.05 -15.89 -33.40
C LYS A 95 46.06 -16.60 -32.49
N ASP A 96 46.09 -17.92 -32.41
CA ASP A 96 45.26 -18.71 -31.49
C ASP A 96 45.59 -18.37 -30.02
N GLY A 97 46.89 -18.22 -29.69
CA GLY A 97 47.33 -17.75 -28.38
C GLY A 97 46.77 -16.35 -28.06
N GLN A 98 46.86 -15.41 -29.00
CA GLN A 98 46.27 -14.07 -28.85
C GLN A 98 44.75 -14.10 -28.67
N LEU A 99 44.04 -14.93 -29.44
CA LEU A 99 42.59 -15.10 -29.32
C LEU A 99 42.20 -15.71 -27.97
N CYS A 100 42.96 -16.68 -27.46
CA CYS A 100 42.75 -17.25 -26.14
C CYS A 100 42.94 -16.20 -25.03
N SER A 101 44.00 -15.39 -25.09
CA SER A 101 44.20 -14.28 -24.15
C SER A 101 43.10 -13.22 -24.26
N SER A 102 42.67 -12.87 -25.47
CA SER A 102 41.59 -11.91 -25.70
C SER A 102 40.24 -12.41 -25.19
N THR A 103 39.92 -13.69 -25.40
CA THR A 103 38.71 -14.33 -24.89
C THR A 103 38.70 -14.31 -23.36
N SER A 104 39.82 -14.70 -22.73
CA SER A 104 39.95 -14.69 -21.26
C SER A 104 39.80 -13.29 -20.66
N SER A 105 40.38 -12.26 -21.30
CA SER A 105 40.17 -10.86 -20.86
C SER A 105 38.71 -10.43 -21.03
N THR A 106 38.03 -10.87 -22.09
CA THR A 106 36.62 -10.52 -22.34
C THR A 106 35.70 -11.16 -21.30
N GLU A 107 35.94 -12.41 -20.92
CA GLU A 107 35.22 -13.10 -19.85
C GLU A 107 35.38 -12.40 -18.50
N GLN A 108 36.59 -11.93 -18.19
CA GLN A 108 36.82 -11.15 -16.97
C GLN A 108 35.99 -9.86 -16.95
N TYR A 109 35.96 -9.12 -18.06
CA TYR A 109 35.13 -7.91 -18.16
C TYR A 109 33.63 -8.22 -18.02
N HIS A 110 33.18 -9.38 -18.51
CA HIS A 110 31.79 -9.80 -18.29
C HIS A 110 31.47 -10.00 -16.81
N HIS A 111 32.35 -10.66 -16.05
CA HIS A 111 32.16 -10.83 -14.61
C HIS A 111 32.12 -9.48 -13.86
N GLU A 112 33.05 -8.57 -14.16
CA GLU A 112 33.05 -7.23 -13.57
C GLU A 112 31.76 -6.44 -13.89
N LEU A 113 31.24 -6.57 -15.12
CA LEU A 113 29.98 -5.94 -15.51
C LEU A 113 28.77 -6.55 -14.80
N ASP A 114 28.75 -7.87 -14.62
CA ASP A 114 27.67 -8.55 -13.88
C ASP A 114 27.67 -8.15 -12.39
N ASP A 115 28.85 -8.08 -11.76
CA ASP A 115 28.99 -7.59 -10.39
C ASP A 115 28.47 -6.15 -10.27
N LEU A 116 28.89 -5.25 -11.16
CA LEU A 116 28.40 -3.87 -11.18
C LEU A 116 26.88 -3.79 -11.40
N ARG A 117 26.31 -4.65 -12.25
CA ARG A 117 24.86 -4.72 -12.48
C ARG A 117 24.12 -5.14 -11.22
N THR A 118 24.62 -6.11 -10.47
CA THR A 118 24.00 -6.50 -9.19
C THR A 118 24.09 -5.37 -8.16
N HIS A 119 25.22 -4.67 -8.06
CA HIS A 119 25.37 -3.49 -7.20
C HIS A 119 24.41 -2.35 -7.56
N LEU A 120 24.24 -2.06 -8.86
CA LEU A 120 23.26 -1.08 -9.32
C LEU A 120 21.82 -1.50 -8.97
N SER A 121 21.50 -2.78 -9.13
CA SER A 121 20.17 -3.32 -8.78
C SER A 121 19.87 -3.15 -7.28
N PHE A 122 20.85 -3.40 -6.42
CA PHE A 122 20.71 -3.16 -4.97
C PHE A 122 20.54 -1.67 -4.63
N THR A 123 21.31 -0.82 -5.29
CA THR A 123 21.22 0.65 -5.11
C THR A 123 19.86 1.18 -5.54
N GLN A 124 19.32 0.68 -6.65
CA GLN A 124 17.97 1.02 -7.12
C GLN A 124 16.90 0.61 -6.11
N ALA A 125 16.95 -0.62 -5.59
CA ALA A 125 16.01 -1.09 -4.57
C ALA A 125 16.04 -0.25 -3.29
N THR A 126 17.21 0.29 -2.94
CA THR A 126 17.37 1.22 -1.81
C THR A 126 16.67 2.56 -2.10
N GLY A 127 16.74 3.06 -3.33
CA GLY A 127 16.01 4.25 -3.77
C GLY A 127 14.49 4.07 -3.69
N GLU A 128 13.98 2.96 -4.20
CA GLU A 128 12.55 2.60 -4.15
C GLU A 128 12.03 2.48 -2.71
N ALA A 129 12.84 1.90 -1.80
CA ALA A 129 12.51 1.87 -0.37
C ALA A 129 12.47 3.28 0.25
N GLY A 130 13.32 4.20 -0.22
CA GLY A 130 13.31 5.61 0.19
C GLY A 130 12.01 6.33 -0.22
N GLU A 131 11.50 6.09 -1.42
CA GLU A 131 10.22 6.63 -1.86
C GLU A 131 9.05 6.10 -1.00
N GLN A 132 9.09 4.82 -0.65
CA GLN A 132 8.08 4.23 0.23
C GLN A 132 8.14 4.80 1.66
N LEU A 133 9.33 5.12 2.17
CA LEU A 133 9.48 5.83 3.45
C LEU A 133 8.87 7.23 3.41
N ASP A 134 9.03 7.98 2.32
CA ASP A 134 8.42 9.32 2.17
C ASP A 134 6.89 9.27 2.15
N LEU A 135 6.30 8.27 1.50
CA LEU A 135 4.84 8.05 1.53
C LEU A 135 4.35 7.74 2.94
N LEU A 136 5.03 6.81 3.65
CA LEU A 136 4.69 6.47 5.03
C LEU A 136 4.85 7.68 5.96
N GLN A 137 5.87 8.52 5.74
CA GLN A 137 6.07 9.74 6.52
C GLN A 137 4.89 10.71 6.38
N LYS A 138 4.37 10.89 5.15
CA LYS A 138 3.17 11.71 4.89
C LYS A 138 1.93 11.15 5.58
N ASP A 139 1.75 9.83 5.53
CA ASP A 139 0.64 9.16 6.22
C ASP A 139 0.73 9.34 7.75
N VAL A 140 1.93 9.25 8.31
CA VAL A 140 2.16 9.50 9.74
C VAL A 140 1.79 10.94 10.10
N GLN A 141 2.22 11.93 9.31
CA GLN A 141 1.86 13.34 9.53
C GLN A 141 0.34 13.56 9.44
N ALA A 142 -0.35 12.97 8.46
CA ALA A 142 -1.80 13.06 8.34
C ALA A 142 -2.53 12.44 9.55
N ARG A 143 -2.02 11.31 10.06
CA ARG A 143 -2.54 10.68 11.28
C ARG A 143 -2.29 11.53 12.52
N GLU A 144 -1.16 12.22 12.61
CA GLU A 144 -0.85 13.10 13.73
C GLU A 144 -1.79 14.30 13.79
N VAL A 145 -2.07 14.95 12.65
CA VAL A 145 -3.04 16.06 12.57
C VAL A 145 -4.44 15.61 13.00
N THR A 146 -4.90 14.46 12.50
CA THR A 146 -6.22 13.93 12.87
C THR A 146 -6.28 13.51 14.33
N GLN A 147 -5.18 12.99 14.90
CA GLN A 147 -5.08 12.70 16.33
C GLN A 147 -5.17 13.97 17.19
N MET A 148 -4.52 15.07 16.80
CA MET A 148 -4.63 16.35 17.50
C MET A 148 -6.07 16.87 17.49
N GLN A 149 -6.74 16.83 16.32
CA GLN A 149 -8.14 17.22 16.21
C GLN A 149 -9.07 16.36 17.08
N LEU A 150 -8.84 15.04 17.13
CA LEU A 150 -9.59 14.14 18.00
C LEU A 150 -9.38 14.47 19.48
N LYS A 151 -8.15 14.77 19.90
CA LYS A 151 -7.86 15.21 21.28
C LYS A 151 -8.64 16.48 21.63
N ASP A 152 -8.68 17.47 20.75
CA ASP A 152 -9.44 18.71 20.99
C ASP A 152 -10.96 18.47 21.08
N ILE A 153 -11.50 17.58 20.24
CA ILE A 153 -12.92 17.18 20.30
C ILE A 153 -13.21 16.48 21.62
N VAL A 154 -12.33 15.58 22.07
CA VAL A 154 -12.48 14.85 23.34
C VAL A 154 -12.47 15.83 24.51
N ILE A 155 -11.49 16.73 24.58
CA ILE A 155 -11.41 17.75 25.65
C ILE A 155 -12.71 18.56 25.71
N ARG A 156 -13.23 19.01 24.56
CA ARG A 156 -14.48 19.77 24.51
C ARG A 156 -15.69 18.97 24.98
N ILE A 157 -15.76 17.68 24.63
CA ILE A 157 -16.85 16.80 25.07
C ILE A 157 -16.75 16.59 26.60
N GLU A 158 -15.55 16.33 27.12
CA GLU A 158 -15.31 16.15 28.55
C GLU A 158 -15.72 17.39 29.35
N THR A 159 -15.35 18.59 28.89
CA THR A 159 -15.76 19.84 29.54
C THR A 159 -17.27 20.04 29.53
N ASN A 160 -17.94 19.68 28.44
CA ASN A 160 -19.40 19.79 28.35
C ASN A 160 -20.08 18.79 29.28
N ILE A 161 -19.59 17.55 29.36
CA ILE A 161 -20.12 16.54 30.29
C ILE A 161 -19.98 17.04 31.73
N MET A 162 -18.82 17.60 32.09
CA MET A 162 -18.58 18.13 33.44
C MET A 162 -19.54 19.27 33.79
N ASP A 163 -19.79 20.20 32.87
CA ASP A 163 -20.76 21.29 33.04
C ASP A 163 -22.19 20.78 33.21
N GLU A 164 -22.62 19.82 32.39
CA GLU A 164 -23.95 19.22 32.51
C GLU A 164 -24.13 18.44 33.82
N VAL A 165 -23.08 17.77 34.31
CA VAL A 165 -23.09 17.10 35.63
C VAL A 165 -23.24 18.12 36.75
N ALA A 166 -22.58 19.28 36.67
CA ALA A 166 -22.71 20.35 37.66
C ALA A 166 -24.16 20.89 37.71
N LYS A 167 -24.77 21.16 36.55
CA LYS A 167 -26.18 21.59 36.47
C LYS A 167 -27.13 20.55 37.04
N ALA A 168 -26.89 19.26 36.78
CA ALA A 168 -27.70 18.18 37.33
C ALA A 168 -27.66 18.14 38.87
N PHE A 169 -26.49 18.44 39.46
CA PHE A 169 -26.33 18.55 40.91
C PHE A 169 -27.12 19.75 41.47
N GLU A 170 -27.05 20.92 40.84
CA GLU A 170 -27.85 22.09 41.24
C GLU A 170 -29.35 21.80 41.18
N ILE A 171 -29.82 21.15 40.12
CA ILE A 171 -31.22 20.71 40.00
C ILE A 171 -31.60 19.77 41.15
N ALA A 172 -30.72 18.85 41.54
CA ALA A 172 -30.97 17.93 42.66
C ALA A 172 -31.10 18.67 44.00
N MET A 173 -30.25 19.68 44.24
CA MET A 173 -30.32 20.53 45.43
C MET A 173 -31.63 21.32 45.49
N LEU A 174 -31.98 22.01 44.40
CA LEU A 174 -33.23 22.78 44.30
C LEU A 174 -34.46 21.89 44.49
N ARG A 175 -34.45 20.65 43.97
CA ARG A 175 -35.51 19.66 44.22
C ARG A 175 -35.63 19.29 45.71
N GLY A 176 -34.50 19.25 46.44
CA GLY A 176 -34.48 19.04 47.88
C GLY A 176 -35.14 20.20 48.63
N GLU A 177 -34.76 21.43 48.30
CA GLU A 177 -35.34 22.66 48.90
C GLU A 177 -36.85 22.76 48.65
N ILE A 178 -37.29 22.52 47.41
CA ILE A 178 -38.72 22.49 47.06
C ILE A 178 -39.46 21.43 47.89
N ARG A 179 -38.87 20.25 48.10
CA ARG A 179 -39.49 19.20 48.92
C ARG A 179 -39.66 19.65 50.37
N ILE A 180 -38.64 20.27 50.96
CA ILE A 180 -38.68 20.80 52.34
C ILE A 180 -39.73 21.91 52.44
N LEU A 181 -39.75 22.85 51.50
CA LEU A 181 -40.75 23.92 51.47
C LEU A 181 -42.16 23.38 51.30
N SER A 182 -42.36 22.37 50.45
CA SER A 182 -43.66 21.74 50.23
C SER A 182 -44.19 21.07 51.50
N THR A 183 -43.34 20.36 52.27
CA THR A 183 -43.76 19.76 53.54
C THR A 183 -44.08 20.82 54.59
N HIS A 184 -43.27 21.88 54.68
CA HIS A 184 -43.53 23.03 55.55
C HIS A 184 -44.89 23.67 55.25
N TRP A 185 -45.18 23.98 53.99
CA TRP A 185 -46.44 24.60 53.60
C TRP A 185 -47.65 23.69 53.85
N THR A 186 -47.51 22.39 53.58
CA THR A 186 -48.57 21.40 53.88
C THR A 186 -48.91 21.38 55.37
N ASN A 187 -47.89 21.41 56.23
CA ASN A 187 -48.09 21.46 57.68
C ASN A 187 -48.72 22.78 58.14
N LYS A 188 -48.31 23.91 57.55
CA LYS A 188 -48.90 25.21 57.83
C LYS A 188 -50.39 25.24 57.48
N THR A 189 -50.78 24.69 56.33
CA THR A 189 -52.18 24.58 55.91
C THR A 189 -53.00 23.76 56.92
N LYS A 190 -52.54 22.57 57.31
CA LYS A 190 -53.21 21.72 58.31
C LYS A 190 -53.37 22.43 59.66
N ASN A 191 -52.35 23.16 60.10
CA ASN A 191 -52.42 23.93 61.34
C ASN A 191 -53.52 25.01 61.26
N LEU A 192 -53.56 25.78 60.17
CA LEU A 192 -54.59 26.81 59.96
C LEU A 192 -56.00 26.21 59.86
N GLU A 193 -56.18 25.08 59.17
CA GLU A 193 -57.46 24.36 59.12
C GLU A 193 -57.92 23.91 60.52
N SER A 194 -57.00 23.42 61.35
CA SER A 194 -57.32 23.04 62.71
C SER A 194 -57.76 24.24 63.56
N GLN A 195 -57.13 25.39 63.37
CA GLN A 195 -57.52 26.64 64.02
C GLN A 195 -58.91 27.08 63.56
N LEU A 196 -59.18 27.05 62.25
CA LEU A 196 -60.49 27.36 61.68
C LEU A 196 -61.59 26.47 62.25
N LYS A 197 -61.38 25.16 62.31
CA LYS A 197 -62.33 24.20 62.90
C LYS A 197 -62.59 24.47 64.38
N LYS A 198 -61.58 24.90 65.14
CA LYS A 198 -61.76 25.31 66.54
C LYS A 198 -62.64 26.55 66.65
N HIS A 199 -62.38 27.58 65.85
CA HIS A 199 -63.20 28.80 65.82
C HIS A 199 -64.66 28.51 65.42
N GLN A 200 -64.89 27.63 64.45
CA GLN A 200 -66.23 27.21 64.07
C GLN A 200 -67.00 26.52 65.22
N ARG A 201 -66.33 25.68 66.02
CA ARG A 201 -66.95 25.05 67.20
C ARG A 201 -67.29 26.07 68.29
N THR A 202 -66.37 27.00 68.57
CA THR A 202 -66.64 28.06 69.56
C THR A 202 -67.79 28.95 69.13
N ASP A 203 -67.88 29.27 67.84
CA ASP A 203 -68.98 30.06 67.29
C ASP A 203 -70.33 29.32 67.38
N GLN A 204 -70.36 28.02 67.08
CA GLN A 204 -71.56 27.19 67.27
C GLN A 204 -72.02 27.13 68.73
N GLU A 205 -71.09 27.01 69.67
CA GLU A 205 -71.40 27.02 71.11
C GLU A 205 -71.94 28.39 71.56
N LEU A 206 -71.34 29.48 71.08
CA LEU A 206 -71.85 30.84 71.32
C LEU A 206 -73.26 31.03 70.74
N LYS A 207 -73.51 30.59 69.50
CA LYS A 207 -74.84 30.63 68.86
C LYS A 207 -75.89 29.90 69.70
N LYS A 208 -75.58 28.72 70.22
CA LYS A 208 -76.48 27.98 71.13
C LYS A 208 -76.80 28.79 72.39
N ARG A 209 -75.80 29.44 72.99
CA ARG A 209 -75.99 30.28 74.18
C ARG A 209 -76.83 31.52 73.88
N VAL A 210 -76.60 32.18 72.74
CA VAL A 210 -77.39 33.33 72.28
C VAL A 210 -78.86 32.94 72.11
N LEU A 211 -79.16 31.86 71.39
CA LEU A 211 -80.53 31.37 71.22
C LEU A 211 -81.21 31.06 72.56
N LYS A 212 -80.48 30.49 73.52
CA LYS A 212 -80.99 30.23 74.87
C LYS A 212 -81.33 31.53 75.61
N LEU A 213 -80.47 32.55 75.51
CA LEU A 213 -80.71 33.86 76.10
C LEU A 213 -81.90 34.56 75.44
N GLU A 214 -81.99 34.54 74.10
CA GLU A 214 -83.14 35.09 73.35
C GLU A 214 -84.45 34.42 73.78
N PHE A 215 -84.46 33.10 73.93
CA PHE A 215 -85.62 32.37 74.42
C PHE A 215 -86.02 32.77 75.85
N CYS A 216 -85.04 32.90 76.76
CA CYS A 216 -85.29 33.38 78.13
C CYS A 216 -85.88 34.80 78.14
N LEU A 217 -85.33 35.71 77.33
CA LEU A 217 -85.82 37.09 77.21
C LEU A 217 -87.24 37.13 76.65
N TRP A 218 -87.53 36.36 75.60
CA TRP A 218 -88.86 36.27 75.01
C TRP A 218 -89.89 35.73 76.01
N SER A 219 -89.54 34.72 76.81
CA SER A 219 -90.40 34.13 77.84
C SER A 219 -90.70 35.09 79.00
N CYS A 220 -89.77 36.01 79.32
CA CYS A 220 -89.95 37.03 80.35
C CYS A 220 -90.70 38.27 79.84
N HIS A 221 -90.79 38.50 78.53
CA HIS A 221 -91.43 39.67 77.92
C HIS A 221 -92.90 39.87 78.33
N PRO A 222 -93.76 38.83 78.44
CA PRO A 222 -95.14 38.98 78.91
C PRO A 222 -95.24 39.43 80.38
N LEU A 223 -94.29 39.00 81.23
CA LEU A 223 -94.26 39.37 82.65
C LEU A 223 -93.91 40.85 82.84
N VAL A 224 -93.01 41.38 82.02
CA VAL A 224 -92.65 42.81 82.04
C VAL A 224 -93.82 43.68 81.53
N TRP A 225 -94.63 43.19 80.60
CA TRP A 225 -95.82 43.90 80.12
C TRP A 225 -96.94 43.93 81.17
N CYS A 226 -97.09 42.89 81.99
CA CYS A 226 -98.05 42.85 83.10
C CYS A 226 -97.64 43.70 84.31
N ILE A 227 -96.35 43.95 84.54
CA ILE A 227 -95.87 44.80 85.66
C ILE A 227 -95.99 46.30 85.33
N LYS A 228 -96.14 46.66 84.06
CA LYS A 228 -96.17 48.05 83.58
C LYS A 228 -97.59 48.62 83.37
N LYS A 229 -98.63 47.92 83.83
CA LYS A 229 -100.05 48.30 83.74
C LYS A 229 -100.67 48.33 85.12
#